data_AF-A0A1G7R0L9-F1
#
_entry.id   AF-A0A1G7R0L9-F1
#
_cell.length_a   1.000
_cell.length_b   1.000
_cell.length_c   1.000
_cell.angle_alpha   90.00
_cell.angle_beta   90.00
_cell.angle_gamma   90.00
#
_symmetry.space_group_name_H-M   'P 1'
#
loop_
_entity.id
_entity.type
_entity.pdbx_description
1 polymer ?
#
loop_
_entity_poly.entity_id
_entity_poly.type
_entity_poly.pdbx_seq_one_letter_code
_entity_poly.pdbx_strand_id
1 'polypeptide(L)'
;MRISRLYIGILLLCGVGCGFISCGSQKQAVQKKHSVAKAKSKNAVKIPQLSYEQQRQFDYCFSEALRMRRLGEHSAAFEMYKHCLEIQPMDGRTLFDLASYYMSLNLKDKAEEYYKKAVECDPDNFWYKQILANLYEYDKSKYDEAIAVYEDLYKNFPQRNDVLFSLLSLYKKVNDVPNSIRILNEVEAIEGKSEELVMEKMLLLMKLGEKQKAIDEVKSLQDEYPNDSRYKVILAETYNSAGEPDKAYDLYREVLAEDGSNALARLSLANFYDAAGKDSLYEQQVDTILSLRSVESDAKVVLLRQIVIKNENETPDTAYVMSKFRKALENTNLDNAGIPMLAVDYMQMKNMQESEVKPIVNKILDIEPDNSLARLQLLSYAVQKGDYKEVAVICELGIEYDPDNLTFYMYGGLAYDQMKQHEKALAVLKQGVEHIDDSSDANIASDLYSILADVYHDKNMLKECFEAYDASLKYNSDNIGTLNNYAYYLSLQNQQLDKAEEMSYKTIKKEPESSTFLDTYAWVLFMKARYTEAKIYIDQAIKYGGGESSGIIEHQGDIYYKCGETAKALQLWKKADSMGCDSKTLKKKIRLKKYIQ
;
A
#
# COMPACT_ATOMS: atom_id res chain seq x y z
N MET A 1 -4.70 2.35 3.43
CA MET A 1 -5.36 1.06 3.13
C MET A 1 -6.53 0.85 4.11
N ARG A 2 -7.71 1.36 3.76
CA ARG A 2 -8.96 1.09 4.48
C ARG A 2 -9.92 0.39 3.53
N ILE A 3 -10.50 -0.66 4.10
CA ILE A 3 -11.36 -1.68 3.52
C ILE A 3 -12.76 -1.09 3.28
N SER A 4 -13.24 -1.08 2.05
CA SER A 4 -14.66 -0.81 1.74
C SER A 4 -15.39 -2.14 1.51
N ARG A 5 -15.79 -2.76 2.62
CA ARG A 5 -16.92 -3.70 2.65
C ARG A 5 -18.19 -2.86 2.71
N LEU A 6 -18.94 -2.81 1.62
CA LEU A 6 -20.35 -2.43 1.64
C LEU A 6 -21.03 -3.18 0.51
N TYR A 7 -21.85 -4.18 0.85
CA TYR A 7 -23.04 -4.68 0.12
C TYR A 7 -23.40 -6.07 0.63
N ILE A 8 -23.75 -6.21 1.92
CA ILE A 8 -24.69 -7.25 2.37
C ILE A 8 -25.48 -6.66 3.55
N GLY A 9 -26.79 -6.52 3.37
CA GLY A 9 -27.71 -6.22 4.46
C GLY A 9 -29.15 -6.13 3.95
N ILE A 10 -30.05 -6.81 4.66
CA ILE A 10 -31.52 -6.97 4.48
C ILE A 10 -31.82 -8.38 3.87
N LEU A 11 -32.31 -9.41 4.58
CA LEU A 11 -33.31 -9.46 5.67
C LEU A 11 -33.11 -10.60 6.69
N LEU A 12 -33.51 -10.26 7.93
CA LEU A 12 -34.27 -11.04 8.94
C LEU A 12 -33.64 -12.28 9.62
N LEU A 13 -33.53 -12.19 10.95
CA LEU A 13 -34.51 -12.87 11.82
C LEU A 13 -34.49 -12.33 13.26
N CYS A 14 -35.69 -12.00 13.73
CA CYS A 14 -35.98 -11.67 15.12
C CYS A 14 -35.77 -12.90 16.03
N GLY A 15 -35.10 -12.65 17.15
CA GLY A 15 -35.39 -13.13 18.50
C GLY A 15 -35.74 -14.60 18.73
N VAL A 16 -34.93 -15.28 19.53
CA VAL A 16 -35.44 -16.22 20.53
C VAL A 16 -34.65 -16.04 21.82
N GLY A 17 -35.32 -15.48 22.82
CA GLY A 17 -35.00 -15.71 24.21
C GLY A 17 -35.82 -16.89 24.74
N CYS A 18 -35.17 -17.67 25.61
CA CYS A 18 -35.75 -18.51 26.66
C CYS A 18 -36.39 -19.86 26.28
N GLY A 19 -35.95 -20.89 27.01
CA GLY A 19 -36.88 -21.68 27.82
C GLY A 19 -36.99 -23.15 27.48
N PHE A 20 -36.21 -23.98 28.17
CA PHE A 20 -36.63 -25.33 28.53
C PHE A 20 -37.92 -25.26 29.36
N ILE A 21 -38.89 -26.15 29.13
CA ILE A 21 -39.68 -26.92 30.13
C ILE A 21 -40.78 -27.77 29.45
N SER A 22 -40.75 -29.06 29.79
CA SER A 22 -41.86 -30.01 30.04
C SER A 22 -42.81 -30.52 28.93
N CYS A 23 -42.86 -31.87 28.89
CA CYS A 23 -43.95 -32.81 28.60
C CYS A 23 -45.33 -32.26 28.16
N GLY A 24 -45.85 -32.84 27.08
CA GLY A 24 -47.27 -32.81 26.71
C GLY A 24 -47.63 -33.83 25.62
N SER A 25 -48.28 -34.91 26.06
CA SER A 25 -49.09 -35.92 25.36
C SER A 25 -49.35 -35.86 23.83
N GLN A 26 -49.26 -37.06 23.24
CA GLN A 26 -49.82 -37.54 21.96
C GLN A 26 -51.07 -36.82 21.42
N LYS A 27 -51.08 -36.57 20.10
CA LYS A 27 -52.18 -36.97 19.21
C LYS A 27 -51.68 -37.17 17.78
N GLN A 28 -51.95 -38.35 17.24
CA GLN A 28 -51.67 -38.76 15.86
C GLN A 28 -52.39 -37.87 14.85
N ALA A 29 -51.67 -37.37 13.85
CA ALA A 29 -52.22 -37.05 12.54
C ALA A 29 -51.31 -37.69 11.49
N VAL A 30 -51.91 -38.65 10.79
CA VAL A 30 -51.31 -39.47 9.74
C VAL A 30 -50.90 -38.57 8.58
N GLN A 31 -49.60 -38.39 8.35
CA GLN A 31 -49.06 -37.96 7.07
C GLN A 31 -48.36 -39.13 6.39
N LYS A 32 -48.88 -39.46 5.21
CA LYS A 32 -48.46 -40.54 4.33
C LYS A 32 -46.94 -40.52 4.14
N LYS A 33 -46.30 -41.61 4.54
CA LYS A 33 -44.96 -41.98 4.08
C LYS A 33 -44.96 -42.04 2.56
N HIS A 34 -44.42 -41.03 1.90
CA HIS A 34 -43.65 -41.27 0.67
C HIS A 34 -42.21 -41.62 1.09
N SER A 35 -42.04 -42.76 1.75
CA SER A 35 -40.76 -43.42 1.79
C SER A 35 -40.54 -44.05 0.42
N VAL A 36 -40.02 -43.28 -0.54
CA VAL A 36 -39.23 -43.90 -1.60
C VAL A 36 -37.99 -44.39 -0.88
N ALA A 37 -38.02 -45.65 -0.45
CA ALA A 37 -36.82 -46.35 -0.05
C ALA A 37 -35.89 -46.32 -1.28
N LYS A 38 -34.95 -45.37 -1.33
CA LYS A 38 -33.84 -45.43 -2.28
C LYS A 38 -33.20 -46.80 -2.04
N ALA A 39 -33.32 -47.68 -3.03
CA ALA A 39 -32.61 -48.94 -3.01
C ALA A 39 -31.13 -48.61 -2.83
N LYS A 40 -30.51 -49.06 -1.73
CA LYS A 40 -29.07 -48.91 -1.50
C LYS A 40 -28.33 -49.32 -2.76
N SER A 41 -27.33 -48.54 -3.16
CA SER A 41 -26.48 -48.81 -4.32
C SER A 41 -26.13 -50.31 -4.43
N LYS A 42 -26.41 -50.91 -5.59
CA LYS A 42 -26.10 -52.33 -5.88
C LYS A 42 -24.60 -52.65 -5.81
N ASN A 43 -23.75 -51.63 -5.71
CA ASN A 43 -22.29 -51.74 -5.75
C ASN A 43 -21.61 -51.50 -4.38
N ALA A 44 -22.36 -51.28 -3.30
CA ALA A 44 -21.75 -51.17 -1.97
C ALA A 44 -21.13 -52.52 -1.55
N VAL A 45 -19.93 -52.48 -0.96
CA VAL A 45 -19.26 -53.68 -0.46
C VAL A 45 -20.14 -54.35 0.60
N LYS A 46 -20.36 -55.66 0.48
CA LYS A 46 -21.12 -56.42 1.49
C LYS A 46 -20.29 -56.54 2.77
N ILE A 47 -20.63 -55.74 3.76
CA ILE A 47 -20.00 -55.76 5.08
C ILE A 47 -20.55 -56.96 5.88
N PRO A 48 -19.70 -57.85 6.41
CA PRO A 48 -20.13 -58.96 7.27
C PRO A 48 -20.83 -58.46 8.53
N GLN A 49 -21.88 -59.16 8.97
CA GLN A 49 -22.52 -58.85 10.25
C GLN A 49 -21.63 -59.30 11.41
N LEU A 50 -21.37 -58.39 12.35
CA LEU A 50 -20.61 -58.68 13.56
C LEU A 50 -21.42 -59.51 14.56
N SER A 51 -20.74 -60.36 15.32
CA SER A 51 -21.32 -60.99 16.50
C SER A 51 -21.64 -59.91 17.57
N TYR A 52 -22.50 -60.24 18.53
CA TYR A 52 -22.83 -59.32 19.62
C TYR A 52 -21.58 -58.85 20.41
N GLU A 53 -20.62 -59.74 20.64
CA GLU A 53 -19.37 -59.43 21.33
C GLU A 53 -18.46 -58.54 20.47
N GLN A 54 -18.34 -58.84 19.18
CA GLN A 54 -17.57 -58.02 18.22
C GLN A 54 -18.17 -56.63 18.07
N GLN A 55 -19.50 -56.51 17.99
CA GLN A 55 -20.19 -55.22 17.92
C GLN A 55 -19.94 -54.39 19.18
N ARG A 56 -20.04 -55.01 20.36
CA ARG A 56 -19.76 -54.32 21.64
C ARG A 56 -18.32 -53.83 21.71
N GLN A 57 -17.35 -54.66 21.31
CA GLN A 57 -15.93 -54.29 21.27
C GLN A 57 -15.69 -53.14 20.28
N PHE A 58 -16.29 -53.22 19.08
CA PHE A 58 -16.21 -52.17 18.07
C PHE A 58 -16.77 -50.85 18.60
N ASP A 59 -17.98 -50.86 19.16
CA ASP A 59 -18.65 -49.65 19.66
C ASP A 59 -17.85 -48.97 20.79
N TYR A 60 -17.24 -49.77 21.65
CA TYR A 60 -16.33 -49.29 22.70
C TYR A 60 -15.09 -48.60 22.09
N CYS A 61 -14.36 -49.30 21.22
CA CYS A 61 -13.15 -48.75 20.59
C CYS A 61 -13.47 -47.49 19.77
N PHE A 62 -14.57 -47.48 19.03
CA PHE A 62 -14.97 -46.34 18.19
C PHE A 62 -15.35 -45.12 19.05
N SER A 63 -16.08 -45.33 20.15
CA SER A 63 -16.46 -44.25 21.07
C SER A 63 -15.26 -43.65 21.78
N GLU A 64 -14.31 -44.48 22.23
CA GLU A 64 -13.06 -44.00 22.82
C GLU A 64 -12.19 -43.25 21.82
N ALA A 65 -12.09 -43.74 20.57
CA ALA A 65 -11.37 -43.05 19.50
C ALA A 65 -11.94 -41.63 19.25
N LEU A 66 -13.26 -41.50 19.19
CA LEU A 66 -13.93 -40.21 19.05
C LEU A 66 -13.69 -39.28 20.24
N ARG A 67 -13.69 -39.81 21.46
CA ARG A 67 -13.40 -39.04 22.69
C ARG A 67 -11.96 -38.52 22.67
N MET A 68 -10.99 -39.38 22.39
CA MET A 68 -9.57 -39.04 22.29
C MET A 68 -9.31 -38.00 21.19
N ARG A 69 -9.95 -38.14 20.03
CA ARG A 69 -9.86 -37.14 18.95
C ARG A 69 -10.34 -35.76 19.40
N ARG A 70 -11.45 -35.67 20.14
CA ARG A 70 -11.97 -34.39 20.65
C ARG A 70 -11.05 -33.75 21.70
N LEU A 71 -10.24 -34.54 22.40
CA LEU A 71 -9.26 -34.07 23.38
C LEU A 71 -7.91 -33.69 22.75
N GLY A 72 -7.74 -33.85 21.43
CA GLY A 72 -6.47 -33.60 20.73
C GLY A 72 -5.47 -34.76 20.83
N GLU A 73 -5.86 -35.90 21.41
CA GLU A 73 -5.02 -37.10 21.56
C GLU A 73 -5.03 -37.94 20.27
N HIS A 74 -4.51 -37.35 19.18
CA HIS A 74 -4.66 -37.92 17.83
C HIS A 74 -3.97 -39.29 17.65
N SER A 75 -2.83 -39.54 18.30
CA SER A 75 -2.11 -40.82 18.22
C SER A 75 -2.85 -41.95 18.93
N ALA A 76 -3.44 -41.69 20.10
CA ALA A 76 -4.23 -42.66 20.85
C ALA A 76 -5.54 -42.99 20.10
N ALA A 77 -6.19 -41.98 19.52
CA ALA A 77 -7.36 -42.17 18.67
C ALA A 77 -7.04 -43.07 17.47
N PHE A 78 -5.88 -42.88 16.82
CA PHE A 78 -5.44 -43.67 15.68
C PHE A 78 -5.31 -45.17 16.01
N GLU A 79 -4.73 -45.52 17.15
CA GLU A 79 -4.63 -46.93 17.57
C GLU A 79 -6.01 -47.52 17.90
N MET A 80 -6.91 -46.76 18.52
CA MET A 80 -8.30 -47.22 18.73
C MET A 80 -9.06 -47.44 17.42
N TYR A 81 -8.87 -46.57 16.41
CA TYR A 81 -9.44 -46.75 15.08
C TYR A 81 -8.85 -47.97 14.34
N LYS A 82 -7.58 -48.30 14.53
CA LYS A 82 -7.00 -49.55 14.00
C LYS A 82 -7.68 -50.78 14.57
N HIS A 83 -7.90 -50.84 15.88
CA HIS A 83 -8.64 -51.95 16.49
C HIS A 83 -10.07 -52.06 15.95
N CYS A 84 -10.71 -50.92 15.65
CA CYS A 84 -12.02 -50.93 14.97
C CYS A 84 -11.93 -51.62 13.60
N LEU A 85 -10.87 -51.36 12.81
CA LEU A 85 -10.65 -52.02 11.52
C LEU A 85 -10.21 -53.49 11.64
N GLU A 86 -9.58 -53.90 12.73
CA GLU A 86 -9.30 -55.33 13.00
C GLU A 86 -10.60 -56.13 13.21
N ILE A 87 -11.59 -55.51 13.87
CA ILE A 87 -12.91 -56.11 14.11
C ILE A 87 -13.78 -56.04 12.84
N GLN A 88 -13.81 -54.89 12.17
CA GLN A 88 -14.56 -54.66 10.95
C GLN A 88 -13.73 -53.91 9.90
N PRO A 89 -13.02 -54.62 9.00
CA PRO A 89 -12.10 -54.00 8.04
C PRO A 89 -12.72 -53.00 7.06
N MET A 90 -14.02 -53.11 6.81
CA MET A 90 -14.77 -52.28 5.86
C MET A 90 -15.85 -51.44 6.58
N ASP A 91 -15.49 -50.79 7.70
CA ASP A 91 -16.33 -49.76 8.32
C ASP A 91 -16.01 -48.37 7.74
N GLY A 92 -16.91 -47.82 6.94
CA GLY A 92 -16.70 -46.54 6.25
C GLY A 92 -16.43 -45.35 7.18
N ARG A 93 -16.99 -45.33 8.39
CA ARG A 93 -16.79 -44.24 9.37
C ARG A 93 -15.35 -44.23 9.89
N THR A 94 -14.88 -45.41 10.29
CA THR A 94 -13.52 -45.64 10.80
C THR A 94 -12.48 -45.37 9.71
N LEU A 95 -12.73 -45.86 8.49
CA LEU A 95 -11.87 -45.60 7.32
C LEU A 95 -11.75 -44.09 7.02
N PHE A 96 -12.87 -43.36 7.07
CA PHE A 96 -12.90 -41.92 6.84
C PHE A 96 -12.16 -41.12 7.94
N ASP A 97 -12.35 -41.48 9.21
CA ASP A 97 -11.66 -40.83 10.33
C ASP A 97 -10.13 -41.10 10.29
N LEU A 98 -9.71 -42.31 9.91
CA LEU A 98 -8.29 -42.63 9.69
C LEU A 98 -7.70 -41.88 8.50
N ALA A 99 -8.45 -41.74 7.40
CA ALA A 99 -8.03 -40.93 6.26
C ALA A 99 -7.82 -39.46 6.66
N SER A 100 -8.73 -38.91 7.48
CA SER A 100 -8.61 -37.55 8.04
C SER A 100 -7.37 -37.40 8.93
N TYR A 101 -7.05 -38.42 9.72
CA TYR A 101 -5.81 -38.44 10.51
C TYR A 101 -4.56 -38.46 9.60
N TYR A 102 -4.52 -39.28 8.56
CA TYR A 102 -3.42 -39.27 7.59
C TYR A 102 -3.28 -37.93 6.86
N MET A 103 -4.38 -37.23 6.57
CA MET A 103 -4.34 -35.86 6.05
C MET A 103 -3.69 -34.89 7.03
N SER A 104 -3.99 -34.98 8.33
CA SER A 104 -3.38 -34.13 9.35
C SER A 104 -1.86 -34.34 9.47
N LEU A 105 -1.38 -35.55 9.13
CA LEU A 105 0.05 -35.88 9.05
C LEU A 105 0.69 -35.54 7.70
N ASN A 106 -0.07 -34.91 6.79
CA ASN A 106 0.35 -34.59 5.42
C ASN A 106 0.74 -35.84 4.58
N LEU A 107 0.21 -37.03 4.93
CA LEU A 107 0.40 -38.28 4.20
C LEU A 107 -0.73 -38.51 3.20
N LYS A 108 -0.77 -37.68 2.15
CA LYS A 108 -1.88 -37.59 1.20
C LYS A 108 -2.20 -38.90 0.45
N ASP A 109 -1.17 -39.64 0.02
CA ASP A 109 -1.38 -40.90 -0.71
C ASP A 109 -2.09 -41.97 0.14
N LYS A 110 -1.73 -42.05 1.42
CA LYS A 110 -2.41 -42.94 2.37
C LYS A 110 -3.82 -42.45 2.67
N ALA A 111 -4.02 -41.15 2.85
CA ALA A 111 -5.35 -40.61 3.06
C ALA A 111 -6.29 -40.92 1.89
N GLU A 112 -5.81 -40.77 0.65
CA GLU A 112 -6.57 -41.11 -0.55
C GLU A 112 -7.02 -42.58 -0.58
N GLU A 113 -6.12 -43.51 -0.27
CA GLU A 113 -6.44 -44.95 -0.22
C GLU A 113 -7.61 -45.23 0.75
N TYR A 114 -7.57 -44.62 1.94
CA TYR A 114 -8.60 -44.83 2.95
C TYR A 114 -9.91 -44.10 2.61
N TYR A 115 -9.86 -42.89 2.02
CA TYR A 115 -11.06 -42.22 1.53
C TYR A 115 -11.74 -43.00 0.39
N LYS A 116 -10.97 -43.58 -0.54
CA LYS A 116 -11.51 -44.47 -1.59
C LYS A 116 -12.27 -45.64 -0.98
N LYS A 117 -11.66 -46.35 -0.02
CA LYS A 117 -12.30 -47.46 0.70
C LYS A 117 -13.56 -47.03 1.44
N ALA A 118 -13.56 -45.84 2.05
CA ALA A 118 -14.73 -45.29 2.72
C ALA A 118 -15.89 -45.06 1.73
N VAL A 119 -15.60 -44.53 0.53
CA VAL A 119 -16.59 -44.37 -0.56
C VAL A 119 -17.07 -45.72 -1.09
N GLU A 120 -16.23 -46.74 -1.18
CA GLU A 120 -16.65 -48.10 -1.57
C GLU A 120 -17.60 -48.75 -0.55
N CYS A 121 -17.42 -48.46 0.74
CA CYS A 121 -18.29 -48.95 1.81
C CYS A 121 -19.69 -48.33 1.75
N ASP A 122 -19.76 -47.04 1.46
CA ASP A 122 -21.02 -46.30 1.33
C ASP A 122 -20.97 -45.32 0.15
N PRO A 123 -21.23 -45.81 -1.08
CA PRO A 123 -21.18 -44.98 -2.28
C PRO A 123 -22.26 -43.89 -2.28
N ASP A 124 -23.32 -44.03 -1.51
CA ASP A 124 -24.40 -43.04 -1.43
C ASP A 124 -24.10 -41.97 -0.37
N ASN A 125 -22.92 -41.99 0.27
CA ASN A 125 -22.52 -40.99 1.25
C ASN A 125 -21.96 -39.73 0.59
N PHE A 126 -22.73 -38.64 0.66
CA PHE A 126 -22.31 -37.33 0.13
C PHE A 126 -20.96 -36.87 0.70
N TRP A 127 -20.77 -36.97 2.02
CA TRP A 127 -19.59 -36.41 2.68
C TRP A 127 -18.30 -37.15 2.33
N TYR A 128 -18.36 -38.47 2.19
CA TYR A 128 -17.18 -39.26 1.81
C TYR A 128 -16.72 -38.90 0.39
N LYS A 129 -17.67 -38.78 -0.55
CA LYS A 129 -17.38 -38.37 -1.92
C LYS A 129 -16.90 -36.92 -2.01
N GLN A 130 -17.53 -35.99 -1.28
CA GLN A 130 -17.13 -34.58 -1.28
C GLN A 130 -15.69 -34.42 -0.81
N ILE A 131 -15.29 -35.09 0.27
CA ILE A 131 -13.93 -34.96 0.81
C ILE A 131 -12.90 -35.64 -0.10
N LEU A 132 -13.25 -36.76 -0.74
CA LEU A 132 -12.41 -37.36 -1.77
C LEU A 132 -12.24 -36.44 -2.98
N ALA A 133 -13.31 -35.80 -3.45
CA ALA A 133 -13.26 -34.83 -4.53
C ALA A 133 -12.42 -33.58 -4.17
N ASN A 134 -12.59 -33.05 -2.95
CA ASN A 134 -11.77 -31.96 -2.43
C ASN A 134 -10.29 -32.35 -2.41
N LEU A 135 -9.95 -33.58 -2.00
CA LEU A 135 -8.59 -34.08 -2.00
C LEU A 135 -7.97 -34.08 -3.40
N TYR A 136 -8.72 -34.55 -4.41
CA TYR A 136 -8.28 -34.52 -5.79
C TYR A 136 -8.15 -33.10 -6.35
N GLU A 137 -9.04 -32.18 -5.96
CA GLU A 137 -8.98 -30.78 -6.39
C GLU A 137 -7.70 -30.06 -5.94
N TYR A 138 -6.99 -30.54 -4.91
CA TYR A 138 -5.70 -29.98 -4.51
C TYR A 138 -4.53 -30.36 -5.43
N ASP A 139 -4.67 -31.39 -6.27
CA ASP A 139 -3.61 -31.88 -7.15
C ASP A 139 -4.02 -31.71 -8.62
N LYS A 140 -3.26 -30.88 -9.36
CA LYS A 140 -3.50 -30.63 -10.78
C LYS A 140 -3.53 -31.90 -11.63
N SER A 141 -2.79 -32.92 -11.23
CA SER A 141 -2.75 -34.20 -11.95
C SER A 141 -4.02 -35.03 -11.78
N LYS A 142 -4.87 -34.68 -10.81
CA LYS A 142 -6.08 -35.44 -10.43
C LYS A 142 -7.38 -34.67 -10.70
N TYR A 143 -7.34 -33.63 -11.51
CA TYR A 143 -8.53 -32.84 -11.83
C TYR A 143 -9.60 -33.65 -12.55
N ASP A 144 -9.23 -34.59 -13.42
CA ASP A 144 -10.19 -35.45 -14.11
C ASP A 144 -10.91 -36.37 -13.13
N GLU A 145 -10.20 -36.93 -12.14
CA GLU A 145 -10.80 -37.72 -11.06
C GLU A 145 -11.70 -36.87 -10.16
N ALA A 146 -11.30 -35.64 -9.84
CA ALA A 146 -12.13 -34.70 -9.09
C ALA A 146 -13.45 -34.43 -9.84
N ILE A 147 -13.37 -34.11 -11.13
CA ILE A 147 -14.53 -33.88 -12.01
C ILE A 147 -15.44 -35.11 -12.01
N ALA A 148 -14.89 -36.32 -12.19
CA ALA A 148 -15.69 -37.54 -12.20
C ALA A 148 -16.47 -37.77 -10.89
N VAL A 149 -15.84 -37.51 -9.73
CA VAL A 149 -16.53 -37.64 -8.44
C VAL A 149 -17.59 -36.55 -8.27
N TYR A 150 -17.31 -35.32 -8.66
CA TYR A 150 -18.27 -34.22 -8.56
C TYR A 150 -19.46 -34.36 -9.52
N GLU A 151 -19.26 -34.87 -10.74
CA GLU A 151 -20.34 -35.20 -11.68
C GLU A 151 -21.26 -36.29 -11.11
N ASP A 152 -20.68 -37.32 -10.49
CA ASP A 152 -21.46 -38.35 -9.82
C ASP A 152 -22.20 -37.80 -8.58
N LEU A 153 -21.59 -36.90 -7.81
CA LEU A 153 -22.25 -36.19 -6.72
C LEU A 153 -23.44 -35.37 -7.23
N TYR A 154 -23.26 -34.60 -8.30
CA TYR A 154 -24.32 -33.79 -8.89
C TYR A 154 -25.49 -34.66 -9.37
N LYS A 155 -25.20 -35.77 -10.06
CA LYS A 155 -26.22 -36.72 -10.52
C LYS A 155 -27.03 -37.34 -9.39
N ASN A 156 -26.39 -37.66 -8.26
CA ASN A 156 -27.04 -38.34 -7.14
C ASN A 156 -27.72 -37.38 -6.16
N PHE A 157 -27.28 -36.12 -6.12
CA PHE A 157 -27.74 -35.06 -5.23
C PHE A 157 -28.01 -33.74 -5.99
N PRO A 158 -28.97 -33.70 -6.93
CA PRO A 158 -29.21 -32.52 -7.77
C PRO A 158 -29.69 -31.28 -7.00
N GLN A 159 -30.10 -31.42 -5.74
CA GLN A 159 -30.48 -30.31 -4.86
C GLN A 159 -29.29 -29.62 -4.18
N ARG A 160 -28.07 -30.12 -4.39
CA ARG A 160 -26.82 -29.61 -3.80
C ARG A 160 -26.08 -28.73 -4.80
N ASN A 161 -26.55 -27.49 -4.90
CA ASN A 161 -26.02 -26.50 -5.84
C ASN A 161 -24.57 -26.11 -5.55
N ASP A 162 -24.09 -26.34 -4.32
CA ASP A 162 -22.69 -26.14 -3.95
C ASP A 162 -21.70 -26.96 -4.80
N VAL A 163 -22.15 -28.11 -5.32
CA VAL A 163 -21.35 -28.96 -6.22
C VAL A 163 -21.14 -28.32 -7.60
N LEU A 164 -22.09 -27.51 -8.09
CA LEU A 164 -22.00 -26.87 -9.40
C LEU A 164 -20.84 -25.85 -9.45
N PHE A 165 -20.63 -25.09 -8.38
CA PHE A 165 -19.52 -24.14 -8.32
C PHE A 165 -18.15 -24.84 -8.30
N SER A 166 -18.04 -25.99 -7.62
CA SER A 166 -16.83 -26.83 -7.67
C SER A 166 -16.59 -27.38 -9.07
N LEU A 167 -17.62 -27.86 -9.77
CA LEU A 167 -17.53 -28.32 -11.15
C LEU A 167 -17.12 -27.19 -12.11
N LEU A 168 -17.75 -26.02 -12.01
CA LEU A 168 -17.41 -24.85 -12.83
C LEU A 168 -15.94 -24.45 -12.63
N SER A 169 -15.49 -24.36 -11.37
CA SER A 169 -14.10 -24.07 -11.03
C SER A 169 -13.13 -25.09 -11.65
N LEU A 170 -13.43 -26.38 -11.54
CA LEU A 170 -12.60 -27.44 -12.12
C LEU A 170 -12.58 -27.41 -13.65
N TYR A 171 -13.74 -27.31 -14.31
CA TYR A 171 -13.80 -27.21 -15.77
C TYR A 171 -13.05 -25.99 -16.31
N LYS A 172 -13.09 -24.86 -15.60
CA LYS A 172 -12.26 -23.69 -15.93
C LYS A 172 -10.76 -23.97 -15.76
N LYS A 173 -10.36 -24.67 -14.70
CA LYS A 173 -8.95 -25.04 -14.44
C LYS A 173 -8.39 -25.98 -15.51
N VAL A 174 -9.18 -26.95 -16.00
CA VAL A 174 -8.79 -27.85 -17.11
C VAL A 174 -9.05 -27.23 -18.49
N ASN A 175 -9.59 -26.01 -18.54
CA ASN A 175 -9.93 -25.28 -19.76
C ASN A 175 -10.94 -26.04 -20.66
N ASP A 176 -11.86 -26.80 -20.04
CA ASP A 176 -12.99 -27.44 -20.70
C ASP A 176 -14.14 -26.43 -20.82
N VAL A 177 -14.06 -25.63 -21.87
CA VAL A 177 -15.00 -24.55 -22.16
C VAL A 177 -16.44 -25.07 -22.38
N PRO A 178 -16.68 -26.14 -23.17
CA PRO A 178 -18.04 -26.68 -23.36
C PRO A 178 -18.73 -27.09 -22.06
N ASN A 179 -18.05 -27.81 -21.17
CA ASN A 179 -18.65 -28.22 -19.90
C ASN A 179 -18.80 -27.03 -18.93
N SER A 180 -17.90 -26.05 -18.96
CA SER A 180 -18.06 -24.81 -18.18
C SER A 180 -19.36 -24.09 -18.56
N ILE A 181 -19.65 -23.97 -19.86
CA ILE A 181 -20.90 -23.35 -20.36
C ILE A 181 -22.13 -24.18 -19.95
N ARG A 182 -22.04 -25.52 -20.01
CA ARG A 182 -23.13 -26.39 -19.54
C ARG A 182 -23.43 -26.12 -18.07
N ILE A 183 -22.42 -26.10 -17.20
CA ILE A 183 -22.61 -25.83 -15.77
C ILE A 183 -23.18 -24.44 -15.54
N LEU A 184 -22.72 -23.41 -16.25
CA LEU A 184 -23.29 -22.05 -16.16
C LEU A 184 -24.78 -22.00 -16.54
N ASN A 185 -25.20 -22.77 -17.55
CA ASN A 185 -26.63 -22.88 -17.90
C ASN A 185 -27.44 -23.58 -16.81
N GLU A 186 -26.88 -24.59 -16.14
CA GLU A 186 -27.54 -25.25 -15.00
C GLU A 186 -27.66 -24.31 -13.80
N VAL A 187 -26.61 -23.53 -13.51
CA VAL A 187 -26.62 -22.50 -12.45
C VAL A 187 -27.68 -21.44 -12.76
N GLU A 188 -27.73 -20.93 -13.99
CA GLU A 188 -28.77 -19.97 -14.40
C GLU A 188 -30.19 -20.53 -14.29
N ALA A 189 -30.40 -21.82 -14.60
CA ALA A 189 -31.72 -22.43 -14.46
C ALA A 189 -32.20 -22.49 -13.00
N ILE A 190 -31.28 -22.44 -12.03
CA ILE A 190 -31.56 -22.50 -10.60
C ILE A 190 -31.68 -21.09 -10.00
N GLU A 191 -30.70 -20.23 -10.28
CA GLU A 191 -30.59 -18.91 -9.64
C GLU A 191 -31.29 -17.80 -10.42
N GLY A 192 -31.62 -18.07 -11.69
CA GLY A 192 -32.08 -17.07 -12.65
C GLY A 192 -30.91 -16.40 -13.37
N LYS A 193 -31.24 -15.62 -14.41
CA LYS A 193 -30.24 -14.90 -15.18
C LYS A 193 -29.65 -13.77 -14.36
N SER A 194 -28.33 -13.64 -14.39
CA SER A 194 -27.60 -12.53 -13.79
C SER A 194 -26.56 -11.99 -14.77
N GLU A 195 -26.20 -10.71 -14.61
CA GLU A 195 -25.14 -10.07 -15.40
C GLU A 195 -23.84 -10.87 -15.32
N GLU A 196 -23.46 -11.34 -14.13
CA GLU A 196 -22.23 -12.13 -13.90
C GLU A 196 -22.19 -13.40 -14.77
N LEU A 197 -23.29 -14.18 -14.78
CA LEU A 197 -23.37 -15.42 -15.54
C LEU A 197 -23.32 -15.16 -17.05
N VAL A 198 -24.05 -14.15 -17.53
CA VAL A 198 -24.06 -13.77 -18.96
C VAL A 198 -22.65 -13.34 -19.41
N MET A 199 -21.97 -12.51 -18.62
CA MET A 199 -20.62 -12.05 -18.96
C MET A 199 -19.63 -13.23 -19.01
N GLU A 200 -19.70 -14.15 -18.05
CA GLU A 200 -18.82 -15.32 -18.02
C GLU A 200 -19.06 -16.24 -19.21
N LYS A 201 -20.32 -16.54 -19.54
CA LYS A 201 -20.66 -17.33 -20.73
C LYS A 201 -20.23 -16.65 -22.01
N MET A 202 -20.45 -15.34 -22.15
CA MET A 202 -20.04 -14.57 -23.33
C MET A 202 -18.53 -14.71 -23.57
N LEU A 203 -17.69 -14.51 -22.54
CA LEU A 203 -16.24 -14.68 -22.66
C LEU A 203 -15.85 -16.11 -23.06
N LEU A 204 -16.48 -17.12 -22.47
CA LEU A 204 -16.23 -18.53 -22.80
C LEU A 204 -16.66 -18.89 -24.23
N LEU A 205 -17.83 -18.41 -24.68
CA LEU A 205 -18.34 -18.61 -26.03
C LEU A 205 -17.45 -17.92 -27.07
N MET A 206 -16.97 -16.72 -26.79
CA MET A 206 -15.99 -16.01 -27.63
C MET A 206 -14.69 -16.79 -27.77
N LYS A 207 -14.20 -17.38 -26.66
CA LYS A 207 -13.01 -18.25 -26.67
C LYS A 207 -13.21 -19.54 -27.48
N LEU A 208 -14.42 -20.10 -27.47
CA LEU A 208 -14.79 -21.28 -28.25
C LEU A 208 -14.97 -20.98 -29.75
N GLY A 209 -14.99 -19.70 -30.15
CA GLY A 209 -15.28 -19.27 -31.51
C GLY A 209 -16.78 -19.24 -31.85
N GLU A 210 -17.64 -19.49 -30.86
CA GLU A 210 -19.10 -19.49 -30.96
C GLU A 210 -19.65 -18.06 -30.83
N LYS A 211 -19.14 -17.18 -31.70
CA LYS A 211 -19.36 -15.73 -31.67
C LYS A 211 -20.85 -15.34 -31.68
N GLN A 212 -21.66 -16.02 -32.49
CA GLN A 212 -23.08 -15.71 -32.58
C GLN A 212 -23.82 -16.02 -31.26
N LYS A 213 -23.48 -17.13 -30.59
CA LYS A 213 -24.08 -17.47 -29.29
C LYS A 213 -23.67 -16.46 -28.22
N ALA A 214 -22.43 -15.97 -28.26
CA ALA A 214 -21.97 -14.92 -27.34
C ALA A 214 -22.78 -13.63 -27.52
N ILE A 215 -23.02 -13.22 -28.77
CA ILE A 215 -23.87 -12.07 -29.12
C ILE A 215 -25.29 -12.28 -28.59
N ASP A 216 -25.86 -13.47 -28.79
CA ASP A 216 -27.24 -13.76 -28.39
C ASP A 216 -27.42 -13.78 -26.86
N GLU A 217 -26.40 -14.21 -26.11
CA GLU A 217 -26.39 -14.17 -24.64
C GLU A 217 -26.46 -12.72 -24.13
N VAL A 218 -25.62 -11.83 -24.67
CA VAL A 218 -25.62 -10.40 -24.28
C VAL A 218 -26.89 -9.69 -24.74
N LYS A 219 -27.42 -10.02 -25.92
CA LYS A 219 -28.74 -9.51 -26.37
C LYS A 219 -29.84 -9.89 -25.41
N SER A 220 -29.84 -11.14 -24.94
CA SER A 220 -30.85 -11.57 -23.98
C SER A 220 -30.78 -10.78 -22.67
N LEU A 221 -29.57 -10.40 -22.24
CA LEU A 221 -29.39 -9.50 -21.10
C LEU A 221 -29.89 -8.07 -21.39
N GLN A 222 -29.59 -7.54 -22.57
CA GLN A 222 -30.10 -6.23 -22.99
C GLN A 222 -31.64 -6.20 -23.06
N ASP A 223 -32.28 -7.24 -23.61
CA ASP A 223 -33.74 -7.32 -23.74
C ASP A 223 -34.43 -7.40 -22.38
N GLU A 224 -33.77 -8.00 -21.39
CA GLU A 224 -34.25 -8.09 -20.00
C GLU A 224 -34.10 -6.75 -19.26
N TYR A 225 -33.07 -5.97 -19.59
CA TYR A 225 -32.77 -4.66 -18.98
C TYR A 225 -32.65 -3.55 -20.03
N PRO A 226 -33.73 -3.22 -20.77
CA PRO A 226 -33.66 -2.36 -21.96
C PRO A 226 -33.30 -0.90 -21.67
N ASN A 227 -33.43 -0.47 -20.41
CA ASN A 227 -33.10 0.89 -19.98
C ASN A 227 -31.64 1.06 -19.56
N ASP A 228 -30.88 -0.03 -19.43
CA ASP A 228 -29.47 0.04 -19.06
C ASP A 228 -28.59 0.07 -20.31
N SER A 229 -28.15 1.27 -20.68
CA SER A 229 -27.30 1.50 -21.85
C SER A 229 -25.95 0.77 -21.79
N ARG A 230 -25.49 0.33 -20.60
CA ARG A 230 -24.23 -0.42 -20.46
C ARG A 230 -24.27 -1.72 -21.25
N TYR A 231 -25.41 -2.41 -21.28
CA TYR A 231 -25.54 -3.67 -22.02
C TYR A 231 -25.54 -3.46 -23.54
N LYS A 232 -26.04 -2.31 -24.03
CA LYS A 232 -25.89 -1.93 -25.45
C LYS A 232 -24.40 -1.73 -25.82
N VAL A 233 -23.61 -1.13 -24.93
CA VAL A 233 -22.16 -0.94 -25.14
C VAL A 233 -21.43 -2.28 -25.12
N ILE A 234 -21.72 -3.17 -24.15
CA ILE A 234 -21.13 -4.50 -24.09
C ILE A 234 -21.49 -5.32 -25.34
N LEU A 235 -22.73 -5.21 -25.82
CA LEU A 235 -23.16 -5.85 -27.06
C LEU A 235 -22.37 -5.33 -28.27
N ALA A 236 -22.14 -4.02 -28.35
CA ALA A 236 -21.34 -3.41 -29.40
C ALA A 236 -19.88 -3.92 -29.36
N GLU A 237 -19.26 -4.01 -28.18
CA GLU A 237 -17.92 -4.58 -28.02
C GLU A 237 -17.87 -6.07 -28.42
N THR A 238 -18.92 -6.81 -28.09
CA THR A 238 -19.08 -8.22 -28.47
C THR A 238 -19.19 -8.36 -30.00
N TYR A 239 -19.99 -7.53 -30.67
CA TYR A 239 -20.05 -7.49 -32.14
C TYR A 239 -18.69 -7.15 -32.76
N ASN A 240 -17.97 -6.17 -32.20
CA ASN A 240 -16.66 -5.79 -32.71
C ASN A 240 -15.67 -6.96 -32.63
N SER A 241 -15.65 -7.67 -31.49
CA SER A 241 -14.81 -8.85 -31.26
C SER A 241 -15.27 -10.07 -32.08
N ALA A 242 -16.55 -10.15 -32.43
CA ALA A 242 -17.08 -11.14 -33.36
C ALA A 242 -16.66 -10.88 -34.82
N GLY A 243 -16.14 -9.69 -35.13
CA GLY A 243 -15.78 -9.29 -36.50
C GLY A 243 -16.92 -8.63 -37.27
N GLU A 244 -17.90 -8.07 -36.55
CA GLU A 244 -19.04 -7.31 -37.10
C GLU A 244 -18.95 -5.82 -36.69
N PRO A 245 -17.92 -5.09 -37.14
CA PRO A 245 -17.64 -3.72 -36.69
C PRO A 245 -18.73 -2.72 -37.06
N ASP A 246 -19.45 -2.94 -38.17
CA ASP A 246 -20.53 -2.04 -38.60
C ASP A 246 -21.70 -2.03 -37.58
N LYS A 247 -22.08 -3.20 -37.07
CA LYS A 247 -23.13 -3.30 -36.03
C LYS A 247 -22.68 -2.73 -34.70
N ALA A 248 -21.41 -2.91 -34.35
CA ALA A 248 -20.83 -2.29 -33.16
C ALA A 248 -20.91 -0.76 -33.26
N TYR A 249 -20.54 -0.21 -34.42
CA TYR A 249 -20.58 1.23 -34.68
C TYR A 249 -21.98 1.81 -34.57
N ASP A 250 -22.98 1.13 -35.14
CA ASP A 250 -24.38 1.57 -35.06
C ASP A 250 -24.89 1.62 -33.62
N LEU A 251 -24.55 0.62 -32.79
CA LEU A 251 -24.91 0.60 -31.37
C LEU A 251 -24.21 1.71 -30.57
N TYR A 252 -22.93 1.96 -30.81
CA TYR A 252 -22.24 3.09 -30.16
C TYR A 252 -22.92 4.42 -30.49
N ARG A 253 -23.32 4.61 -31.75
CA ARG A 253 -24.04 5.82 -32.18
C ARG A 253 -25.43 5.92 -31.57
N GLU A 254 -26.14 4.81 -31.42
CA GLU A 254 -27.44 4.77 -30.77
C GLU A 254 -27.33 5.20 -29.30
N VAL A 255 -26.40 4.61 -28.54
CA VAL A 255 -26.17 4.96 -27.13
C VAL A 255 -25.78 6.43 -26.99
N LEU A 256 -24.90 6.94 -27.86
CA LEU A 256 -24.46 8.34 -27.82
C LEU A 256 -25.50 9.34 -28.35
N ALA A 257 -26.52 8.88 -29.07
CA ALA A 257 -27.66 9.70 -29.46
C ALA A 257 -28.67 9.84 -28.30
N GLU A 258 -28.83 8.80 -27.48
CA GLU A 258 -29.65 8.80 -26.26
C GLU A 258 -28.95 9.58 -25.13
N ASP A 259 -27.69 9.26 -24.87
CA ASP A 259 -26.84 9.91 -23.88
C ASP A 259 -25.47 10.26 -24.48
N GLY A 260 -25.37 11.47 -25.00
CA GLY A 260 -24.12 12.01 -25.52
C GLY A 260 -23.03 12.18 -24.46
N SER A 261 -23.29 11.89 -23.20
CA SER A 261 -22.34 12.00 -22.11
C SER A 261 -21.85 10.64 -21.58
N ASN A 262 -22.37 9.53 -22.13
CA ASN A 262 -22.04 8.18 -21.74
C ASN A 262 -20.54 7.89 -21.95
N ALA A 263 -19.77 7.91 -20.86
CA ALA A 263 -18.32 7.75 -20.88
C ALA A 263 -17.88 6.40 -21.45
N LEU A 264 -18.58 5.32 -21.08
CA LEU A 264 -18.27 3.97 -21.54
C LEU A 264 -18.43 3.87 -23.05
N ALA A 265 -19.58 4.28 -23.60
CA ALA A 265 -19.82 4.26 -25.04
C ALA A 265 -18.79 5.09 -25.83
N ARG A 266 -18.42 6.28 -25.31
CA ARG A 266 -17.38 7.11 -25.95
C ARG A 266 -16.01 6.46 -25.92
N LEU A 267 -15.64 5.83 -24.81
CA LEU A 267 -14.36 5.15 -24.66
C LEU A 267 -14.28 3.92 -25.58
N SER A 268 -15.34 3.10 -25.62
CA SER A 268 -15.42 1.95 -26.53
C SER A 268 -15.37 2.39 -28.00
N LEU A 269 -16.03 3.50 -28.35
CA LEU A 269 -15.95 4.09 -29.69
C LEU A 269 -14.55 4.68 -30.00
N ALA A 270 -13.87 5.28 -29.02
CA ALA A 270 -12.50 5.72 -29.18
C ALA A 270 -11.59 4.52 -29.51
N ASN A 271 -11.65 3.46 -28.72
CA ASN A 271 -10.89 2.23 -28.94
C ASN A 271 -11.21 1.59 -30.30
N PHE A 272 -12.47 1.64 -30.74
CA PHE A 272 -12.87 1.22 -32.08
C PHE A 272 -12.16 2.03 -33.18
N TYR A 273 -12.07 3.35 -33.03
CA TYR A 273 -11.34 4.19 -33.98
C TYR A 273 -9.83 3.97 -33.94
N ASP A 274 -9.26 3.72 -32.76
CA ASP A 274 -7.84 3.41 -32.58
C ASP A 274 -7.46 2.12 -33.32
N ALA A 275 -8.24 1.05 -33.11
CA ALA A 275 -8.05 -0.23 -33.80
C ALA A 275 -8.22 -0.12 -35.34
N ALA A 276 -9.00 0.85 -35.80
CA ALA A 276 -9.20 1.14 -37.22
C ALA A 276 -8.15 2.10 -37.81
N GLY A 277 -7.19 2.59 -37.03
CA GLY A 277 -6.19 3.58 -37.46
C GLY A 277 -6.78 4.95 -37.82
N LYS A 278 -7.91 5.32 -37.19
CA LYS A 278 -8.62 6.59 -37.43
C LYS A 278 -8.30 7.60 -36.34
N ASP A 279 -7.03 8.00 -36.27
CA ASP A 279 -6.48 8.83 -35.18
C ASP A 279 -7.30 10.09 -34.92
N SER A 280 -7.70 10.84 -35.96
CA SER A 280 -8.48 12.07 -35.76
C SER A 280 -9.82 11.85 -35.07
N LEU A 281 -10.47 10.71 -35.29
CA LEU A 281 -11.75 10.38 -34.66
C LEU A 281 -11.53 9.83 -33.24
N TYR A 282 -10.46 9.08 -33.02
CA TYR A 282 -10.00 8.70 -31.68
C TYR A 282 -9.78 9.94 -30.81
N GLU A 283 -8.97 10.88 -31.31
CA GLU A 283 -8.64 12.14 -30.64
C GLU A 283 -9.88 12.96 -30.29
N GLN A 284 -10.85 13.03 -31.22
CA GLN A 284 -12.12 13.70 -30.98
C GLN A 284 -12.90 13.09 -29.82
N GLN A 285 -12.96 11.76 -29.70
CA GLN A 285 -13.66 11.10 -28.59
C GLN A 285 -12.94 11.34 -27.28
N VAL A 286 -11.61 11.17 -27.25
CA VAL A 286 -10.79 11.44 -26.06
C VAL A 286 -10.98 12.86 -25.56
N ASP A 287 -10.86 13.86 -26.43
CA ASP A 287 -11.01 15.27 -26.05
C ASP A 287 -12.42 15.56 -25.52
N THR A 288 -13.44 14.91 -26.07
CA THR A 288 -14.81 15.03 -25.58
C THR A 288 -14.93 14.46 -24.17
N ILE A 289 -14.42 13.25 -23.91
CA ILE A 289 -14.45 12.61 -22.58
C ILE A 289 -13.76 13.50 -21.54
N LEU A 290 -12.57 14.02 -21.85
CA LEU A 290 -11.81 14.87 -20.94
C LEU A 290 -12.53 16.21 -20.65
N SER A 291 -13.35 16.69 -21.60
CA SER A 291 -14.11 17.94 -21.47
C SER A 291 -15.48 17.80 -20.79
N LEU A 292 -16.07 16.60 -20.78
CA LEU A 292 -17.41 16.37 -20.23
C LEU A 292 -17.42 16.48 -18.71
N ARG A 293 -18.36 17.26 -18.17
CA ARG A 293 -18.56 17.43 -16.71
C ARG A 293 -19.23 16.25 -16.03
N SER A 294 -20.05 15.50 -16.75
CA SER A 294 -20.72 14.31 -16.22
C SER A 294 -19.78 13.12 -16.03
N VAL A 295 -18.58 13.17 -16.61
CA VAL A 295 -17.56 12.13 -16.43
C VAL A 295 -16.71 12.47 -15.22
N GLU A 296 -16.77 11.61 -14.20
CA GLU A 296 -15.98 11.72 -12.95
C GLU A 296 -14.47 11.74 -13.22
N SER A 297 -13.69 12.33 -12.31
CA SER A 297 -12.23 12.43 -12.49
C SER A 297 -11.57 11.06 -12.55
N ASP A 298 -12.06 10.07 -11.79
CA ASP A 298 -11.45 8.73 -11.76
C ASP A 298 -11.49 8.05 -13.13
N ALA A 299 -12.60 8.18 -13.86
CA ALA A 299 -12.71 7.66 -15.23
C ALA A 299 -11.73 8.36 -16.19
N LYS A 300 -11.56 9.69 -16.03
CA LYS A 300 -10.58 10.46 -16.81
C LYS A 300 -9.14 10.09 -16.44
N VAL A 301 -8.85 9.79 -15.18
CA VAL A 301 -7.54 9.32 -14.71
C VAL A 301 -7.17 7.99 -15.37
N VAL A 302 -8.11 7.05 -15.47
CA VAL A 302 -7.88 5.78 -16.18
C VAL A 302 -7.52 6.02 -17.64
N LEU A 303 -8.28 6.88 -18.34
CA LEU A 303 -8.00 7.24 -19.73
C LEU A 303 -6.64 7.95 -19.90
N LEU A 304 -6.35 8.96 -19.06
CA LEU A 304 -5.07 9.68 -19.10
C LEU A 304 -3.89 8.75 -18.82
N ARG A 305 -4.03 7.79 -17.90
CA ARG A 305 -3.00 6.79 -17.63
C ARG A 305 -2.76 5.89 -18.85
N GLN A 306 -3.81 5.46 -19.54
CA GLN A 306 -3.67 4.70 -20.78
C GLN A 306 -2.93 5.50 -21.86
N ILE A 307 -3.28 6.79 -22.01
CA ILE A 307 -2.60 7.71 -22.94
C ILE A 307 -1.11 7.84 -22.60
N VAL A 308 -0.78 8.05 -21.32
CA VAL A 308 0.62 8.11 -20.85
C VAL A 308 1.36 6.81 -21.20
N ILE A 309 0.80 5.65 -20.84
CA ILE A 309 1.44 4.35 -21.09
C ILE A 309 1.67 4.11 -22.59
N LYS A 310 0.67 4.39 -23.43
CA LYS A 310 0.78 4.23 -24.88
C LYS A 310 1.87 5.15 -25.46
N ASN A 311 1.84 6.43 -25.09
CA ASN A 311 2.83 7.42 -25.51
C ASN A 311 4.27 7.04 -25.13
N GLU A 312 4.47 6.57 -23.90
CA GLU A 312 5.80 6.17 -23.42
C GLU A 312 6.32 4.88 -24.07
N ASN A 313 5.44 3.98 -24.50
CA ASN A 313 5.82 2.73 -25.17
C ASN A 313 6.07 2.89 -26.68
N GLU A 314 5.50 3.93 -27.29
CA GLU A 314 5.61 4.19 -28.73
C GLU A 314 6.67 5.28 -29.00
N THR A 315 6.25 6.45 -29.47
CA THR A 315 7.12 7.61 -29.66
C THR A 315 6.75 8.66 -28.62
N PRO A 316 7.57 8.86 -27.58
CA PRO A 316 7.20 9.77 -26.49
C PRO A 316 7.03 11.22 -26.97
N ASP A 317 5.81 11.72 -26.93
CA ASP A 317 5.48 13.12 -27.14
C ASP A 317 4.94 13.74 -25.85
N THR A 318 5.80 14.51 -25.18
CA THR A 318 5.43 15.18 -23.92
C THR A 318 4.41 16.28 -24.16
N ALA A 319 4.45 16.98 -25.29
CA ALA A 319 3.52 18.06 -25.60
C ALA A 319 2.10 17.51 -25.82
N TYR A 320 1.99 16.37 -26.50
CA TYR A 320 0.73 15.65 -26.67
C TYR A 320 0.10 15.27 -25.33
N VAL A 321 0.82 14.56 -24.47
CA VAL A 321 0.32 14.15 -23.15
C VAL A 321 -0.07 15.36 -22.29
N MET A 322 0.76 16.40 -22.27
CA MET A 322 0.45 17.63 -21.52
C MET A 322 -0.75 18.39 -22.08
N SER A 323 -1.06 18.27 -23.37
CA SER A 323 -2.28 18.83 -23.95
C SER A 323 -3.53 18.13 -23.39
N LYS A 324 -3.47 16.82 -23.17
CA LYS A 324 -4.57 16.02 -22.58
C LYS A 324 -4.78 16.34 -21.11
N PHE A 325 -3.70 16.47 -20.34
CA PHE A 325 -3.80 16.95 -18.96
C PHE A 325 -4.39 18.36 -18.89
N ARG A 326 -3.93 19.31 -19.73
CA ARG A 326 -4.51 20.66 -19.78
C ARG A 326 -6.00 20.61 -20.07
N LYS A 327 -6.43 19.82 -21.06
CA LYS A 327 -7.84 19.68 -21.41
C LYS A 327 -8.69 19.17 -20.23
N ALA A 328 -8.19 18.16 -19.53
CA ALA A 328 -8.87 17.59 -18.37
C ALA A 328 -8.93 18.57 -17.20
N LEU A 329 -7.87 19.38 -17.01
CA LEU A 329 -7.75 20.36 -15.94
C LEU A 329 -8.48 21.69 -16.23
N GLU A 330 -8.76 22.03 -17.49
CA GLU A 330 -9.58 23.21 -17.86
C GLU A 330 -11.01 23.10 -17.34
N ASN A 331 -11.48 21.88 -17.03
CA ASN A 331 -12.79 21.67 -16.45
C ASN A 331 -12.81 22.11 -14.97
N THR A 332 -13.66 23.07 -14.62
CA THR A 332 -13.65 23.72 -13.29
C THR A 332 -14.29 22.89 -12.17
N ASN A 333 -14.94 21.77 -12.48
CA ASN A 333 -15.54 20.87 -11.50
C ASN A 333 -14.73 19.57 -11.40
N LEU A 334 -13.53 19.66 -10.85
CA LEU A 334 -12.80 18.47 -10.41
C LEU A 334 -13.43 17.99 -9.09
N ASP A 335 -13.89 16.76 -9.06
CA ASP A 335 -14.45 16.08 -7.89
C ASP A 335 -13.38 15.55 -6.92
N ASN A 336 -12.16 15.32 -7.40
CA ASN A 336 -11.00 14.95 -6.59
C ASN A 336 -9.67 15.42 -7.23
N ALA A 337 -8.54 15.25 -6.53
CA ALA A 337 -7.23 15.68 -7.03
C ALA A 337 -6.53 14.65 -7.94
N GLY A 338 -7.19 13.56 -8.36
CA GLY A 338 -6.56 12.47 -9.11
C GLY A 338 -5.92 12.90 -10.44
N ILE A 339 -6.58 13.79 -11.20
CA ILE A 339 -6.06 14.32 -12.46
C ILE A 339 -4.81 15.20 -12.24
N PRO A 340 -4.84 16.26 -11.39
CA PRO A 340 -3.64 17.06 -11.16
C PRO A 340 -2.51 16.28 -10.49
N MET A 341 -2.79 15.30 -9.62
CA MET A 341 -1.76 14.40 -9.07
C MET A 341 -1.06 13.60 -10.17
N LEU A 342 -1.83 12.93 -11.05
CA LEU A 342 -1.25 12.18 -12.18
C LEU A 342 -0.46 13.10 -13.13
N ALA A 343 -0.92 14.33 -13.33
CA ALA A 343 -0.19 15.32 -14.12
C ALA A 343 1.16 15.66 -13.45
N VAL A 344 1.19 15.94 -12.15
CA VAL A 344 2.43 16.23 -11.41
C VAL A 344 3.42 15.06 -11.49
N ASP A 345 2.95 13.82 -11.28
CA ASP A 345 3.80 12.62 -11.39
C ASP A 345 4.45 12.52 -12.78
N TYR A 346 3.66 12.75 -13.83
CA TYR A 346 4.16 12.74 -15.21
C TYR A 346 5.16 13.88 -15.47
N MET A 347 4.87 15.09 -14.98
CA MET A 347 5.77 16.24 -15.13
C MET A 347 7.10 16.04 -14.40
N GLN A 348 7.09 15.41 -13.22
CA GLN A 348 8.30 15.02 -12.48
C GLN A 348 9.09 13.96 -13.24
N MET A 349 8.44 12.93 -13.78
CA MET A 349 9.08 11.92 -14.62
C MET A 349 9.79 12.54 -15.82
N LYS A 350 9.24 13.63 -16.38
CA LYS A 350 9.83 14.39 -17.49
C LYS A 350 10.81 15.48 -17.06
N ASN A 351 11.12 15.61 -15.77
CA ASN A 351 11.99 16.65 -15.22
C ASN A 351 11.57 18.07 -15.64
N MET A 352 10.27 18.33 -15.69
CA MET A 352 9.75 19.66 -16.03
C MET A 352 10.13 20.70 -14.99
N GLN A 353 10.23 21.95 -15.41
CA GLN A 353 10.67 23.04 -14.54
C GLN A 353 9.64 23.32 -13.44
N GLU A 354 10.13 23.73 -12.27
CA GLU A 354 9.27 24.09 -11.12
C GLU A 354 8.16 25.07 -11.51
N SER A 355 8.46 26.06 -12.37
CA SER A 355 7.50 27.08 -12.82
C SER A 355 6.27 26.49 -13.52
N GLU A 356 6.40 25.31 -14.12
CA GLU A 356 5.30 24.60 -14.79
C GLU A 356 4.57 23.68 -13.80
N VAL A 357 5.29 23.04 -12.89
CA VAL A 357 4.76 22.06 -11.93
C VAL A 357 3.98 22.73 -10.81
N LYS A 358 4.51 23.81 -10.24
CA LYS A 358 3.98 24.51 -9.05
C LYS A 358 2.51 24.94 -9.20
N PRO A 359 2.03 25.49 -10.33
CA PRO A 359 0.61 25.78 -10.52
C PRO A 359 -0.31 24.56 -10.41
N ILE A 360 0.16 23.38 -10.86
CA ILE A 360 -0.63 22.14 -10.78
C ILE A 360 -0.64 21.60 -9.35
N VAL A 361 0.50 21.68 -8.65
CA VAL A 361 0.58 21.31 -7.22
C VAL A 361 -0.33 22.19 -6.36
N ASN A 362 -0.39 23.50 -6.62
CA ASN A 362 -1.34 24.39 -5.93
C ASN A 362 -2.79 23.96 -6.19
N LYS A 363 -3.11 23.52 -7.41
CA LYS A 363 -4.45 23.02 -7.73
C LYS A 363 -4.80 21.73 -6.98
N ILE A 364 -3.82 20.89 -6.65
CA ILE A 364 -4.03 19.74 -5.74
C ILE A 364 -4.47 20.26 -4.37
N LEU A 365 -3.75 21.23 -3.81
CA LEU A 365 -4.04 21.79 -2.48
C LEU A 365 -5.33 22.63 -2.44
N ASP A 366 -5.78 23.19 -3.57
CA ASP A 366 -7.10 23.85 -3.67
C ASP A 366 -8.26 22.84 -3.52
N ILE A 367 -8.05 21.57 -3.91
CA ILE A 367 -9.06 20.49 -3.87
C ILE A 367 -8.93 19.65 -2.60
N GLU A 368 -7.70 19.27 -2.26
CA GLU A 368 -7.31 18.45 -1.11
C GLU A 368 -6.28 19.24 -0.27
N PRO A 369 -6.74 20.17 0.59
CA PRO A 369 -5.84 20.96 1.42
C PRO A 369 -5.02 20.11 2.41
N ASP A 370 -5.46 18.91 2.76
CA ASP A 370 -4.73 17.98 3.63
C ASP A 370 -3.71 17.10 2.88
N ASN A 371 -3.48 17.33 1.59
CA ASN A 371 -2.49 16.58 0.81
C ASN A 371 -1.05 16.98 1.17
N SER A 372 -0.49 16.32 2.18
CA SER A 372 0.84 16.62 2.73
C SER A 372 1.96 16.44 1.72
N LEU A 373 1.86 15.46 0.81
CA LEU A 373 2.89 15.21 -0.20
C LEU A 373 3.00 16.39 -1.19
N ALA A 374 1.85 16.90 -1.67
CA ALA A 374 1.83 18.09 -2.52
C ALA A 374 2.44 19.31 -1.79
N ARG A 375 2.12 19.48 -0.50
CA ARG A 375 2.69 20.57 0.29
C ARG A 375 4.19 20.43 0.55
N LEU A 376 4.68 19.22 0.86
CA LEU A 376 6.10 18.93 1.02
C LEU A 376 6.88 19.19 -0.27
N GLN A 377 6.27 18.94 -1.43
CA GLN A 377 6.88 19.28 -2.71
C GLN A 377 7.04 20.80 -2.86
N LEU A 378 6.03 21.61 -2.54
CA LEU A 378 6.18 23.08 -2.52
C LEU A 378 7.25 23.54 -1.55
N LEU A 379 7.27 22.94 -0.36
CA LEU A 379 8.28 23.22 0.66
C LEU A 379 9.70 22.99 0.13
N SER A 380 9.92 21.87 -0.56
CA SER A 380 11.23 21.53 -1.13
C SER A 380 11.75 22.60 -2.10
N TYR A 381 10.87 23.13 -2.94
CA TYR A 381 11.22 24.21 -3.88
C TYR A 381 11.55 25.52 -3.16
N ALA A 382 10.76 25.89 -2.16
CA ALA A 382 10.98 27.12 -1.38
C ALA A 382 12.30 27.05 -0.59
N VAL A 383 12.59 25.89 0.03
CA VAL A 383 13.85 25.63 0.76
C VAL A 383 15.05 25.72 -0.18
N GLN A 384 14.98 25.11 -1.38
CA GLN A 384 16.08 25.16 -2.35
C GLN A 384 16.42 26.60 -2.79
N LYS A 385 15.40 27.46 -2.89
CA LYS A 385 15.57 28.89 -3.23
C LYS A 385 16.04 29.75 -2.05
N GLY A 386 15.97 29.24 -0.83
CA GLY A 386 16.21 30.02 0.38
C GLY A 386 15.16 31.11 0.63
N ASP A 387 13.95 30.97 0.06
CA ASP A 387 12.85 31.90 0.34
C ASP A 387 12.18 31.53 1.67
N TYR A 388 12.81 31.90 2.77
CA TYR A 388 12.31 31.60 4.11
C TYR A 388 10.92 32.19 4.39
N LYS A 389 10.52 33.24 3.66
CA LYS A 389 9.20 33.82 3.81
C LYS A 389 8.13 32.92 3.22
N GLU A 390 8.40 32.34 2.04
CA GLU A 390 7.54 31.32 1.43
C GLU A 390 7.55 30.02 2.24
N VAL A 391 8.72 29.57 2.73
CA VAL A 391 8.83 28.39 3.60
C VAL A 391 7.94 28.52 4.83
N ALA A 392 7.97 29.68 5.52
CA ALA A 392 7.13 29.91 6.69
C ALA A 392 5.64 29.78 6.37
N VAL A 393 5.15 30.37 5.28
CA VAL A 393 3.74 30.28 4.87
C VAL A 393 3.33 28.85 4.55
N ILE A 394 4.17 28.10 3.82
CA ILE A 394 3.89 26.70 3.47
C ILE A 394 3.83 25.86 4.75
N CYS A 395 4.76 26.05 5.68
CA CYS A 395 4.79 25.32 6.95
C CYS A 395 3.61 25.66 7.87
N GLU A 396 3.17 26.92 7.93
CA GLU A 396 1.97 27.30 8.70
C GLU A 396 0.72 26.56 8.23
N LEU A 397 0.49 26.55 6.92
CA LEU A 397 -0.61 25.77 6.33
C LEU A 397 -0.37 24.26 6.52
N GLY A 398 0.87 23.81 6.49
CA GLY A 398 1.22 22.42 6.76
C GLY A 398 0.82 21.95 8.13
N ILE A 399 1.12 22.75 9.15
CA ILE A 399 0.74 22.49 10.54
C ILE A 399 -0.79 22.55 10.71
N GLU A 400 -1.48 23.47 10.02
CA GLU A 400 -2.94 23.59 10.10
C GLU A 400 -3.65 22.34 9.56
N TYR A 401 -3.22 21.81 8.42
CA TYR A 401 -3.90 20.71 7.74
C TYR A 401 -3.32 19.31 8.06
N ASP A 402 -2.06 19.23 8.50
CA ASP A 402 -1.37 17.98 8.87
C ASP A 402 -0.46 18.20 10.10
N PRO A 403 -1.06 18.35 11.30
CA PRO A 403 -0.33 18.70 12.52
C PRO A 403 0.60 17.60 13.04
N ASP A 404 0.50 16.36 12.54
CA ASP A 404 1.34 15.25 12.96
C ASP A 404 2.68 15.19 12.19
N ASN A 405 2.81 15.97 11.11
CA ASN A 405 4.00 15.97 10.28
C ASN A 405 5.07 16.95 10.78
N LEU A 406 6.02 16.40 11.54
CA LEU A 406 7.13 17.13 12.16
C LEU A 406 7.98 17.97 11.19
N THR A 407 7.99 17.61 9.91
CA THR A 407 8.73 18.34 8.86
C THR A 407 8.31 19.80 8.78
N PHE A 408 7.01 20.09 8.94
CA PHE A 408 6.51 21.47 8.84
C PHE A 408 6.96 22.32 10.03
N TYR A 409 7.02 21.76 11.24
CA TYR A 409 7.54 22.46 12.41
C TYR A 409 9.05 22.70 12.31
N MET A 410 9.80 21.72 11.82
CA MET A 410 11.25 21.81 11.62
C MET A 410 11.61 22.94 10.66
N TYR A 411 11.07 22.90 9.43
CA TYR A 411 11.35 23.94 8.44
C TYR A 411 10.68 25.28 8.76
N GLY A 412 9.52 25.29 9.42
CA GLY A 412 8.85 26.51 9.86
C GLY A 412 9.65 27.24 10.94
N GLY A 413 10.17 26.49 11.92
CA GLY A 413 11.08 26.99 12.94
C GLY A 413 12.37 27.55 12.35
N LEU A 414 13.02 26.78 11.46
CA LEU A 414 14.22 27.23 10.74
C LEU A 414 13.97 28.52 9.96
N ALA A 415 12.88 28.59 9.20
CA ALA A 415 12.53 29.76 8.41
C ALA A 415 12.34 31.00 9.29
N TYR A 416 11.62 30.85 10.41
CA TYR A 416 11.43 31.96 11.34
C TYR A 416 12.73 32.42 12.00
N ASP A 417 13.63 31.49 12.32
CA ASP A 417 14.93 31.81 12.89
C ASP A 417 15.83 32.55 11.89
N GLN A 418 15.89 32.09 10.64
CA GLN A 418 16.63 32.78 9.57
C GLN A 418 16.10 34.20 9.30
N MET A 419 14.80 34.41 9.51
CA MET A 419 14.16 35.74 9.44
C MET A 419 14.33 36.58 10.72
N LYS A 420 15.10 36.11 11.71
CA LYS A 420 15.33 36.71 13.04
C LYS A 420 14.05 36.89 13.86
N GLN A 421 13.02 36.10 13.58
CA GLN A 421 11.76 36.07 14.32
C GLN A 421 11.81 34.97 15.39
N HIS A 422 12.80 35.05 16.28
CA HIS A 422 13.12 33.99 17.26
C HIS A 422 11.94 33.61 18.17
N GLU A 423 11.03 34.54 18.50
CA GLU A 423 9.83 34.21 19.30
C GLU A 423 8.87 33.28 18.54
N LYS A 424 8.68 33.50 17.24
CA LYS A 424 7.84 32.62 16.43
C LYS A 424 8.52 31.29 16.18
N ALA A 425 9.83 31.29 15.90
CA ALA A 425 10.61 30.06 15.75
C ALA A 425 10.46 29.18 17.00
N LEU A 426 10.66 29.76 18.18
CA LEU A 426 10.53 29.05 19.46
C LEU A 426 9.12 28.53 19.71
N ALA A 427 8.08 29.29 19.35
CA ALA A 427 6.70 28.82 19.45
C ALA A 427 6.44 27.59 18.56
N VAL A 428 6.80 27.66 17.28
CA VAL A 428 6.60 26.58 16.30
C VAL A 428 7.41 25.33 16.68
N LEU A 429 8.68 25.51 17.04
CA LEU A 429 9.56 24.38 17.40
C LEU A 429 9.08 23.68 18.68
N LYS A 430 8.61 24.44 19.68
CA LYS A 430 8.03 23.84 20.89
C LYS A 430 6.77 23.04 20.60
N GLN A 431 5.89 23.57 19.76
CA GLN A 431 4.72 22.82 19.29
C GLN A 431 5.15 21.52 18.62
N GLY A 432 6.11 21.56 17.69
CA GLY A 432 6.62 20.35 17.03
C GLY A 432 7.18 19.33 18.02
N VAL A 433 7.89 19.77 19.06
CA VAL A 433 8.41 18.87 20.10
C VAL A 433 7.30 18.16 20.88
N GLU A 434 6.16 18.82 21.10
CA GLU A 434 4.99 18.21 21.74
C GLU A 434 4.35 17.09 20.90
N HIS A 435 4.55 17.12 19.58
CA HIS A 435 4.08 16.09 18.64
C HIS A 435 5.06 14.92 18.44
N ILE A 436 6.23 14.93 19.08
CA ILE A 436 7.17 13.82 18.99
C ILE A 436 6.66 12.63 19.81
N ASP A 437 6.56 11.48 19.16
CA ASP A 437 6.21 10.20 19.77
C ASP A 437 7.15 9.06 19.32
N ASP A 438 6.87 7.83 19.76
CA ASP A 438 7.68 6.65 19.45
C ASP A 438 7.68 6.27 17.94
N SER A 439 6.76 6.83 17.15
CA SER A 439 6.64 6.58 15.70
C SER A 439 7.34 7.64 14.85
N SER A 440 7.78 8.74 15.47
CA SER A 440 8.42 9.87 14.81
C SER A 440 9.78 9.51 14.21
N ASP A 441 10.12 10.11 13.06
CA ASP A 441 11.44 9.94 12.46
C ASP A 441 12.53 10.54 13.37
N ALA A 442 13.49 9.70 13.78
CA ALA A 442 14.52 10.09 14.73
C ALA A 442 15.45 11.19 14.20
N ASN A 443 15.67 11.27 12.88
CA ASN A 443 16.47 12.35 12.30
C ASN A 443 15.72 13.67 12.35
N ILE A 444 14.43 13.67 11.97
CA ILE A 444 13.61 14.88 12.03
C ILE A 444 13.45 15.37 13.48
N ALA A 445 13.21 14.45 14.43
CA ALA A 445 13.17 14.80 15.85
C ALA A 445 14.49 15.40 16.32
N SER A 446 15.63 14.79 15.94
CA SER A 446 16.97 15.30 16.25
C SER A 446 17.20 16.70 15.69
N ASP A 447 16.87 16.94 14.41
CA ASP A 447 17.04 18.23 13.76
C ASP A 447 16.12 19.30 14.35
N LEU A 448 14.88 18.95 14.72
CA LEU A 448 13.95 19.85 15.40
C LEU A 448 14.52 20.35 16.74
N TYR A 449 15.04 19.45 17.57
CA TYR A 449 15.71 19.82 18.83
C TYR A 449 17.00 20.62 18.59
N SER A 450 17.72 20.33 17.51
CA SER A 450 18.94 21.05 17.15
C SER A 450 18.65 22.52 16.81
N ILE A 451 17.64 22.76 15.95
CA ILE A 451 17.20 24.12 15.61
C ILE A 451 16.65 24.83 16.85
N LEU A 452 15.89 24.13 17.71
CA LEU A 452 15.41 24.70 18.96
C LEU A 452 16.56 25.14 19.89
N ALA A 453 17.65 24.37 19.94
CA ALA A 453 18.85 24.71 20.70
C ALA A 453 19.55 25.95 20.14
N ASP A 454 19.66 26.09 18.81
CA ASP A 454 20.22 27.27 18.14
C ASP A 454 19.41 28.52 18.48
N VAL A 455 18.06 28.44 18.43
CA VAL A 455 17.17 29.54 18.81
C VAL A 455 17.32 29.92 20.30
N TYR A 456 17.45 28.93 21.19
CA TYR A 456 17.72 29.21 22.61
C TYR A 456 19.06 29.89 22.83
N HIS A 457 20.11 29.50 22.10
CA HIS A 457 21.42 30.14 22.15
C HIS A 457 21.32 31.62 21.76
N ASP A 458 20.65 31.94 20.65
CA ASP A 458 20.48 33.33 20.18
C ASP A 458 19.71 34.21 21.18
N LYS A 459 18.84 33.59 21.99
CA LYS A 459 18.13 34.25 23.10
C LYS A 459 18.92 34.29 24.41
N ASN A 460 20.17 33.82 24.45
CA ASN A 460 21.01 33.65 25.65
C ASN A 460 20.38 32.73 26.73
N MET A 461 19.53 31.78 26.32
CA MET A 461 18.93 30.77 27.20
C MET A 461 19.82 29.52 27.23
N LEU A 462 21.01 29.66 27.84
CA LEU A 462 22.08 28.65 27.72
C LEU A 462 21.72 27.29 28.35
N LYS A 463 20.91 27.27 29.41
CA LYS A 463 20.51 26.02 30.06
C LYS A 463 19.62 25.22 29.10
N GLU A 464 18.58 25.86 28.59
CA GLU A 464 17.61 25.27 27.66
C GLU A 464 18.27 24.88 26.33
N CYS A 465 19.23 25.67 25.85
CA CYS A 465 20.06 25.35 24.68
C CYS A 465 20.77 23.99 24.83
N PHE A 466 21.51 23.80 25.92
CA PHE A 466 22.27 22.57 26.13
C PHE A 466 21.37 21.36 26.43
N GLU A 467 20.25 21.55 27.12
CA GLU A 467 19.23 20.51 27.29
C GLU A 467 18.61 20.08 25.96
N ALA A 468 18.33 21.03 25.06
CA ALA A 468 17.81 20.75 23.73
C ALA A 468 18.83 20.01 22.84
N TYR A 469 20.12 20.36 22.88
CA TYR A 469 21.13 19.56 22.17
C TYR A 469 21.31 18.15 22.75
N ASP A 470 21.28 18.00 24.08
CA ASP A 470 21.31 16.67 24.68
C ASP A 470 20.09 15.84 24.25
N ALA A 471 18.91 16.45 24.12
CA ALA A 471 17.74 15.82 23.55
C ALA A 471 17.92 15.46 22.06
N SER A 472 18.47 16.36 21.25
CA SER A 472 18.78 16.11 19.83
C SER A 472 19.68 14.87 19.64
N LEU A 473 20.76 14.79 20.43
CA LEU A 473 21.71 13.67 20.37
C LEU A 473 21.17 12.37 20.97
N LYS A 474 20.10 12.43 21.77
CA LYS A 474 19.37 11.24 22.23
C LYS A 474 18.62 10.56 21.09
N TYR A 475 18.03 11.34 20.17
CA TYR A 475 17.34 10.79 18.99
C TYR A 475 18.32 10.37 17.90
N ASN A 476 19.34 11.19 17.62
CA ASN A 476 20.39 10.84 16.70
C ASN A 476 21.77 11.28 17.24
N SER A 477 22.52 10.31 17.77
CA SER A 477 23.86 10.55 18.33
C SER A 477 24.92 10.94 17.29
N ASP A 478 24.64 10.69 16.01
CA ASP A 478 25.52 10.95 14.88
C ASP A 478 25.09 12.19 14.08
N ASN A 479 24.15 12.99 14.59
CA ASN A 479 23.78 14.26 13.95
C ASN A 479 24.97 15.23 13.95
N ILE A 480 25.65 15.32 12.80
CA ILE A 480 26.93 16.02 12.66
C ILE A 480 26.76 17.53 12.89
N GLY A 481 25.66 18.12 12.42
CA GLY A 481 25.35 19.53 12.63
C GLY A 481 25.21 19.86 14.11
N THR A 482 24.45 19.03 14.83
CA THR A 482 24.27 19.13 16.29
C THR A 482 25.60 18.96 17.04
N LEU A 483 26.38 17.93 16.72
CA LEU A 483 27.68 17.70 17.35
C LEU A 483 28.61 18.90 17.16
N ASN A 484 28.61 19.49 15.97
CA ASN A 484 29.43 20.66 15.67
C ASN A 484 28.98 21.90 16.46
N ASN A 485 27.71 22.28 16.33
CA ASN A 485 27.19 23.51 16.96
C ASN A 485 27.24 23.41 18.49
N TYR A 486 26.89 22.25 19.05
CA TYR A 486 26.96 22.04 20.50
C TYR A 486 28.41 22.13 21.02
N ALA A 487 29.37 21.51 20.33
CA ALA A 487 30.79 21.63 20.68
C ALA A 487 31.27 23.09 20.61
N TYR A 488 30.88 23.81 19.56
CA TYR A 488 31.21 25.21 19.40
C TYR A 488 30.65 26.06 20.56
N TYR A 489 29.37 25.93 20.90
CA TYR A 489 28.78 26.73 21.98
C TYR A 489 29.33 26.38 23.37
N LEU A 490 29.62 25.10 23.65
CA LEU A 490 30.34 24.72 24.86
C LEU A 490 31.72 25.39 24.96
N SER A 491 32.43 25.48 23.83
CA SER A 491 33.74 26.14 23.78
C SER A 491 33.65 27.65 24.00
N LEU A 492 32.63 28.33 23.46
CA LEU A 492 32.40 29.75 23.68
C LEU A 492 32.12 30.07 25.16
N GLN A 493 31.40 29.19 25.85
CA GLN A 493 31.13 29.32 27.29
C GLN A 493 32.30 28.84 28.17
N ASN A 494 33.36 28.27 27.55
CA ASN A 494 34.49 27.64 28.25
C ASN A 494 34.03 26.57 29.25
N GLN A 495 33.02 25.77 28.88
CA GLN A 495 32.42 24.72 29.71
C GLN A 495 32.55 23.36 29.02
N GLN A 496 32.77 22.30 29.82
CA GLN A 496 32.80 20.91 29.36
C GLN A 496 33.67 20.69 28.10
N LEU A 497 34.88 21.29 28.06
CA LEU A 497 35.74 21.27 26.88
C LEU A 497 36.17 19.86 26.44
N ASP A 498 36.19 18.88 27.35
CA ASP A 498 36.43 17.47 27.01
C ASP A 498 35.26 16.89 26.19
N LYS A 499 34.01 17.18 26.59
CA LYS A 499 32.80 16.81 25.84
C LYS A 499 32.78 17.49 24.46
N ALA A 500 33.11 18.78 24.42
CA ALA A 500 33.21 19.54 23.17
C ALA A 500 34.25 18.96 22.22
N GLU A 501 35.43 18.56 22.74
CA GLU A 501 36.47 17.92 21.93
C GLU A 501 36.01 16.57 21.38
N GLU A 502 35.37 15.72 22.20
CA GLU A 502 34.87 14.42 21.73
C GLU A 502 33.85 14.58 20.59
N MET A 503 32.89 15.49 20.75
CA MET A 503 31.87 15.76 19.74
C MET A 503 32.47 16.33 18.45
N SER A 504 33.31 17.36 18.55
CA SER A 504 33.95 17.98 17.39
C SER A 504 34.98 17.06 16.72
N TYR A 505 35.62 16.15 17.47
CA TYR A 505 36.45 15.10 16.87
C TYR A 505 35.65 14.14 15.99
N LYS A 506 34.42 13.79 16.39
CA LYS A 506 33.53 12.95 15.55
C LYS A 506 33.20 13.65 14.23
N THR A 507 32.97 14.96 14.24
CA THR A 507 32.62 15.71 13.01
C THR A 507 33.79 15.73 12.01
N ILE A 508 35.01 16.04 12.46
CA ILE A 508 36.19 16.04 11.57
C ILE A 508 36.62 14.64 11.14
N LYS A 509 36.29 13.59 11.91
CA LYS A 509 36.53 12.20 11.49
C LYS A 509 35.57 11.79 10.37
N LYS A 510 34.34 12.29 10.41
CA LYS A 510 33.29 11.98 9.42
C LYS A 510 33.46 12.80 8.15
N GLU A 511 33.78 14.08 8.29
CA GLU A 511 33.99 15.02 7.18
C GLU A 511 35.32 15.77 7.36
N PRO A 512 36.46 15.12 7.02
CA PRO A 512 37.80 15.65 7.30
C PRO A 512 38.20 16.88 6.47
N GLU A 513 37.41 17.22 5.45
CA GLU A 513 37.66 18.36 4.56
C GLU A 513 36.66 19.50 4.78
N SER A 514 35.78 19.39 5.78
CA SER A 514 34.85 20.48 6.14
C SER A 514 35.60 21.59 6.89
N SER A 515 35.76 22.76 6.26
CA SER A 515 36.44 23.90 6.88
C SER A 515 35.76 24.39 8.16
N THR A 516 34.42 24.33 8.21
CA THR A 516 33.62 24.69 9.40
C THR A 516 33.89 23.75 10.58
N PHE A 517 33.99 22.45 10.33
CA PHE A 517 34.23 21.46 11.40
C PHE A 517 35.67 21.52 11.89
N LEU A 518 36.62 21.69 10.97
CA LEU A 518 38.03 21.89 11.31
C LEU A 518 38.25 23.18 12.12
N ASP A 519 37.56 24.28 11.78
CA ASP A 519 37.59 25.52 12.56
C ASP A 519 37.04 25.32 13.97
N THR A 520 35.87 24.67 14.09
CA THR A 520 35.26 24.35 15.40
C THR A 520 36.21 23.52 16.27
N TYR A 521 36.82 22.48 15.70
CA TYR A 521 37.77 21.64 16.44
C TYR A 521 39.02 22.41 16.86
N ALA A 522 39.57 23.23 15.95
CA ALA A 522 40.69 24.10 16.24
C ALA A 522 40.36 25.09 17.37
N TRP A 523 39.14 25.64 17.38
CA TRP A 523 38.68 26.55 18.41
C TRP A 523 38.51 25.87 19.77
N VAL A 524 37.97 24.65 19.81
CA VAL A 524 37.92 23.85 21.05
C VAL A 524 39.33 23.61 21.60
N LEU A 525 40.29 23.21 20.75
CA LEU A 525 41.69 23.03 21.16
C LEU A 525 42.33 24.33 21.66
N PHE A 526 42.02 25.46 21.01
CA PHE A 526 42.45 26.79 21.43
C PHE A 526 41.93 27.13 22.83
N MET A 527 40.65 26.88 23.11
CA MET A 527 40.06 27.09 24.44
C MET A 527 40.67 26.17 25.51
N LYS A 528 41.12 24.97 25.13
CA LYS A 528 41.91 24.06 25.99
C LYS A 528 43.38 24.44 26.14
N ALA A 529 43.80 25.59 25.60
CA ALA A 529 45.18 26.05 25.56
C ALA A 529 46.17 25.12 24.82
N ARG A 530 45.67 24.23 23.95
CA ARG A 530 46.46 23.34 23.08
C ARG A 530 46.77 24.05 21.75
N TYR A 531 47.44 25.21 21.85
CA TYR A 531 47.56 26.16 20.74
C TYR A 531 48.32 25.60 19.52
N THR A 532 49.35 24.79 19.74
CA THR A 532 50.13 24.19 18.65
C THR A 532 49.31 23.19 17.83
N GLU A 533 48.41 22.45 18.49
CA GLU A 533 47.51 21.52 17.83
C GLU A 533 46.37 22.28 17.14
N ALA A 534 45.79 23.28 17.81
CA ALA A 534 44.80 24.18 17.22
C ALA A 534 45.31 24.80 15.91
N LYS A 535 46.60 25.18 15.86
CA LYS A 535 47.25 25.72 14.66
C LYS A 535 47.23 24.75 13.48
N ILE A 536 47.43 23.45 13.71
CA ILE A 536 47.40 22.43 12.65
C ILE A 536 46.03 22.40 12.00
N TYR A 537 44.97 22.33 12.82
CA TYR A 537 43.60 22.18 12.33
C TYR A 537 43.05 23.46 11.71
N ILE A 538 43.37 24.65 12.24
CA ILE A 538 42.96 25.90 11.60
C ILE A 538 43.66 26.10 10.25
N ASP A 539 44.92 25.71 10.11
CA ASP A 539 45.62 25.76 8.82
C ASP A 539 45.00 24.77 7.81
N GLN A 540 44.52 23.61 8.27
CA GLN A 540 43.72 22.70 7.45
C GLN A 540 42.36 23.32 7.08
N ALA A 541 41.65 23.97 8.00
CA ALA A 541 40.40 24.66 7.70
C ALA A 541 40.58 25.69 6.57
N ILE A 542 41.67 26.47 6.61
CA ILE A 542 42.03 27.41 5.54
C ILE A 542 42.35 26.70 4.22
N LYS A 543 43.09 25.59 4.27
CA LYS A 543 43.40 24.78 3.07
C LYS A 543 42.14 24.29 2.37
N TYR A 544 41.09 23.94 3.14
CA TYR A 544 39.82 23.42 2.64
C TYR A 544 38.74 24.52 2.48
N GLY A 545 39.14 25.75 2.13
CA GLY A 545 38.20 26.81 1.75
C GLY A 545 37.77 27.75 2.89
N GLY A 546 38.21 27.52 4.13
CA GLY A 546 37.89 28.40 5.27
C GLY A 546 38.42 29.83 5.12
N GLY A 547 39.32 30.08 4.14
CA GLY A 547 39.85 31.40 3.84
C GLY A 547 38.84 32.42 3.29
N GLU A 548 37.63 31.97 2.94
CA GLU A 548 36.51 32.82 2.51
C GLU A 548 35.68 33.34 3.69
N SER A 549 35.79 32.72 4.87
CA SER A 549 35.10 33.16 6.08
C SER A 549 35.96 34.14 6.88
N SER A 550 35.41 35.34 7.11
CA SER A 550 36.09 36.37 7.90
C SER A 550 36.25 35.96 9.38
N GLY A 551 35.34 35.14 9.92
CA GLY A 551 35.41 34.57 11.27
C GLY A 551 36.52 33.53 11.42
N ILE A 552 36.65 32.59 10.49
CA ILE A 552 37.73 31.58 10.51
C ILE A 552 39.10 32.26 10.42
N ILE A 553 39.22 33.32 9.61
CA ILE A 553 40.46 34.12 9.53
C ILE A 553 40.75 34.84 10.85
N GLU A 554 39.73 35.31 11.59
CA GLU A 554 39.93 35.86 12.93
C GLU A 554 40.40 34.79 13.92
N HIS A 555 39.75 33.62 13.96
CA HIS A 555 40.18 32.48 14.79
C HIS A 555 41.62 32.10 14.47
N GLN A 556 42.00 32.07 13.19
CA GLN A 556 43.39 31.85 12.78
C GLN A 556 44.32 32.92 13.38
N GLY A 557 43.95 34.20 13.29
CA GLY A 557 44.71 35.28 13.93
C GLY A 557 44.90 35.08 15.43
N ASP A 558 43.84 34.68 16.14
CA ASP A 558 43.86 34.42 17.58
C ASP A 558 44.78 33.25 17.95
N ILE A 559 44.68 32.14 17.22
CA ILE A 559 45.51 30.94 17.40
C ILE A 559 46.98 31.28 17.13
N TYR A 560 47.28 32.00 16.05
CA TYR A 560 48.66 32.40 15.71
C TYR A 560 49.25 33.34 16.77
N TYR A 561 48.45 34.23 17.36
CA TYR A 561 48.90 35.09 18.44
C TYR A 561 49.33 34.27 19.66
N LYS A 562 48.52 33.27 20.07
CA LYS A 562 48.84 32.39 21.20
C LYS A 562 50.03 31.45 20.93
N CYS A 563 50.31 31.15 19.68
CA CYS A 563 51.54 30.46 19.26
C CYS A 563 52.79 31.37 19.24
N GLY A 564 52.67 32.66 19.59
CA GLY A 564 53.79 33.61 19.60
C GLY A 564 54.03 34.35 18.28
N GLU A 565 53.27 34.05 17.23
CA GLU A 565 53.42 34.65 15.89
C GLU A 565 52.64 35.96 15.75
N THR A 566 52.98 36.93 16.60
CA THR A 566 52.24 38.21 16.73
C THR A 566 52.14 38.99 15.42
N ALA A 567 53.19 38.98 14.58
CA ALA A 567 53.19 39.68 13.30
C ALA A 567 52.19 39.08 12.31
N LYS A 568 52.11 37.74 12.23
CA LYS A 568 51.18 37.03 11.36
C LYS A 568 49.74 37.15 11.86
N ALA A 569 49.54 37.06 13.18
CA ALA A 569 48.23 37.33 13.80
C ALA A 569 47.67 38.70 13.42
N LEU A 570 48.50 39.76 13.47
CA LEU A 570 48.07 41.12 13.08
C LEU A 570 47.70 41.22 11.59
N GLN A 571 48.38 40.48 10.71
CA GLN A 571 48.02 40.44 9.29
C GLN A 571 46.66 39.75 9.08
N LEU A 572 46.44 38.62 9.77
CA LEU A 572 45.19 37.86 9.70
C LEU A 572 44.00 38.67 10.25
N TRP A 573 44.14 39.32 11.40
CA TRP A 573 43.09 40.18 11.93
C TRP A 573 42.73 41.34 10.99
N LYS A 574 43.73 41.97 10.36
CA LYS A 574 43.47 43.01 9.34
C LYS A 574 42.75 42.46 8.12
N LYS A 575 43.10 41.24 7.70
CA LYS A 575 42.41 40.53 6.62
C LYS A 575 40.94 40.28 7.00
N ALA A 576 40.67 39.74 8.19
CA ALA A 576 39.31 39.53 8.70
C ALA A 576 38.49 40.85 8.72
N ASP A 577 39.08 41.95 9.21
CA ASP A 577 38.41 43.26 9.26
C ASP A 577 38.10 43.79 7.85
N SER A 578 39.02 43.61 6.89
CA SER A 578 38.79 43.99 5.49
C SER A 578 37.70 43.16 4.79
N MET A 579 37.43 41.95 5.28
CA MET A 579 36.36 41.07 4.82
C MET A 579 35.02 41.35 5.54
N GLY A 580 34.96 42.38 6.39
CA GLY A 580 33.74 42.76 7.09
C GLY A 580 33.37 41.86 8.27
N CYS A 581 34.35 41.27 8.96
CA CYS A 581 34.11 40.46 10.15
C CYS A 581 33.33 41.23 11.24
N ASP A 582 32.20 40.67 11.68
CA ASP A 582 31.33 41.25 12.72
C ASP A 582 31.74 40.80 14.13
N SER A 583 33.01 41.04 14.48
CA SER A 583 33.55 40.74 15.81
C SER A 583 33.69 42.01 16.66
N LYS A 584 33.09 41.97 17.86
CA LYS A 584 33.13 43.07 18.84
C LYS A 584 34.56 43.37 19.34
N THR A 585 35.47 42.40 19.25
CA THR A 585 36.83 42.50 19.81
C THR A 585 37.90 42.74 18.74
N LEU A 586 37.65 42.39 17.47
CA LEU A 586 38.63 42.42 16.38
C LEU A 586 39.35 43.77 16.21
N LYS A 587 38.59 44.89 16.15
CA LYS A 587 39.20 46.24 16.01
C LYS A 587 40.09 46.60 17.20
N LYS A 588 39.74 46.12 18.40
CA LYS A 588 40.58 46.30 19.60
C LYS A 588 41.83 45.42 19.51
N LYS A 589 41.72 44.17 19.03
CA LYS A 589 42.86 43.26 18.81
C LYS A 589 43.89 43.88 17.86
N ILE A 590 43.44 44.46 16.75
CA ILE A 590 44.30 45.15 15.76
C ILE A 590 45.00 46.37 16.38
N ARG A 591 44.23 47.23 17.07
CA ARG A 591 44.77 48.46 17.68
C ARG A 591 45.80 48.17 18.77
N LEU A 592 45.51 47.21 19.65
CA LEU A 592 46.36 46.86 20.78
C LEU A 592 47.43 45.83 20.43
N LYS A 593 47.38 45.25 19.22
CA LYS A 593 48.27 44.17 18.74
C LYS A 593 48.34 43.00 19.74
N LYS A 594 47.20 42.68 20.35
CA LYS A 594 47.09 41.69 21.42
C LYS A 594 45.75 40.97 21.33
N TYR A 595 45.74 39.68 21.62
CA TYR A 595 44.51 38.91 21.76
C TYR A 595 43.65 39.46 22.90
N ILE A 596 42.36 39.57 22.62
CA ILE A 596 41.32 40.02 23.56
C ILE A 596 40.23 38.97 23.48
N GLN A 597 39.90 38.42 24.65
CA GLN A 597 38.77 37.50 24.80
C GLN A 597 37.46 38.24 24.59
#